data_AF-A0A7V3HVR1-F1
#
_entry.id   AF-A0A7V3HVR1-F1
#
_cell.length_a   1.000
_cell.length_b   1.000
_cell.length_c   1.000
_cell.angle_alpha   90.00
_cell.angle_beta   90.00
_cell.angle_gamma   90.00
#
_symmetry.space_group_name_H-M   'P 1'
#
loop_
_entity.id
_entity.type
_entity.pdbx_description
1 polymer ?
#
loop_
_entity_poly.entity_id
_entity_poly.type
_entity_poly.pdbx_seq_one_letter_code
_entity_poly.pdbx_strand_id
1 'polypeptide(L)'
;AGNSIATDRSFIARDMPALDSFLHYRMIDVSSIKELCRRWYPRIYFGQPAKGLTHRALADIHESIRELQYYRRTAFVSPPGPSTSEIEAVAAQLAGRNDPPQPIDSAPGPPTG
;
A
#
# COMPACT_ATOMS: atom_id res chain seq x y z
N ALA A 1 -7.49 -3.15 -6.31
CA ALA A 1 -7.55 -2.21 -5.17
C ALA A 1 -9.00 -1.76 -5.05
N GLY A 2 -9.65 -2.09 -3.94
CA GLY A 2 -11.05 -1.80 -3.66
C GLY A 2 -11.21 -1.47 -2.18
N ASN A 3 -12.39 -0.96 -1.82
CA ASN A 3 -12.78 -0.69 -0.44
C ASN A 3 -13.62 -1.88 0.06
N SER A 4 -13.29 -2.43 1.23
CA SER A 4 -14.01 -3.59 1.81
C SER A 4 -13.97 -4.88 0.96
N ILE A 5 -12.82 -5.17 0.36
CA ILE A 5 -12.63 -6.28 -0.60
C ILE A 5 -12.94 -7.67 -0.03
N ALA A 6 -12.79 -7.87 1.29
CA ALA A 6 -13.05 -9.16 1.92
C ALA A 6 -14.50 -9.64 1.68
N THR A 7 -15.46 -8.71 1.66
CA THR A 7 -16.86 -8.99 1.36
C THR A 7 -17.01 -9.41 -0.11
N ASP A 8 -16.47 -8.61 -1.03
CA ASP A 8 -16.52 -8.91 -2.47
C ASP A 8 -15.89 -10.26 -2.80
N ARG A 9 -14.76 -10.59 -2.17
CA ARG A 9 -14.07 -11.87 -2.34
C ARG A 9 -14.92 -13.04 -1.87
N SER A 10 -15.71 -12.87 -0.80
CA SER A 10 -16.61 -13.91 -0.31
C SER A 10 -17.72 -14.21 -1.31
N PHE A 11 -18.29 -13.19 -1.95
CA PHE A 11 -19.25 -13.37 -3.04
C PHE A 11 -18.62 -14.04 -4.27
N ILE A 12 -17.42 -13.61 -4.69
CA ILE A 12 -16.70 -14.21 -5.82
C ILE A 12 -16.38 -15.70 -5.55
N ALA A 13 -15.90 -16.03 -4.36
CA ALA A 13 -15.57 -17.41 -3.99
C ALA A 13 -16.79 -18.33 -4.00
N ARG A 14 -17.95 -17.81 -3.56
CA ARG A 14 -19.21 -18.57 -3.51
C ARG A 14 -19.88 -18.70 -4.89
N ASP A 15 -20.01 -17.58 -5.59
CA ASP A 15 -20.89 -17.45 -6.77
C ASP A 15 -20.11 -17.54 -8.10
N MET A 16 -18.78 -17.34 -8.08
CA MET A 16 -17.93 -17.30 -9.27
C MET A 16 -16.61 -18.08 -9.08
N PRO A 17 -16.65 -19.39 -8.78
CA PRO A 17 -15.46 -20.17 -8.43
C PRO A 17 -14.39 -20.24 -9.53
N ALA A 18 -14.81 -20.22 -10.80
CA ALA A 18 -13.87 -20.13 -11.92
C ALA A 18 -13.06 -18.82 -11.85
N LEU A 19 -13.73 -17.68 -11.64
CA LEU A 19 -13.07 -16.38 -11.47
C LEU A 19 -12.19 -16.36 -10.22
N ASP A 20 -12.67 -16.93 -9.12
CA ASP A 20 -11.91 -17.03 -7.87
C ASP A 20 -10.54 -17.68 -8.08
N SER A 21 -10.52 -18.76 -8.88
CA SER A 21 -9.30 -19.53 -9.21
C SER A 21 -8.30 -18.79 -10.09
N PHE A 22 -8.76 -17.84 -10.92
CA PHE A 22 -7.87 -16.99 -11.73
C PHE A 22 -7.24 -15.85 -10.94
N LEU A 23 -7.84 -15.47 -9.81
CA LEU A 23 -7.39 -14.37 -8.97
C LEU A 23 -6.42 -14.88 -7.90
N HIS A 24 -5.35 -14.12 -7.65
CA HIS A 24 -4.42 -14.46 -6.56
C HIS A 24 -5.08 -14.29 -5.19
N TYR A 25 -4.66 -15.09 -4.20
CA TYR A 25 -5.25 -15.06 -2.85
C TYR A 25 -4.97 -13.74 -2.10
N ARG A 26 -3.89 -13.03 -2.46
CA ARG A 26 -3.53 -11.75 -1.83
C ARG A 26 -4.37 -10.61 -2.41
N MET A 27 -4.87 -9.76 -1.52
CA MET A 27 -5.66 -8.59 -1.87
C MET A 27 -5.00 -7.32 -1.34
N ILE A 28 -5.16 -6.22 -2.08
CA ILE A 28 -4.71 -4.89 -1.65
C ILE A 28 -5.93 -4.07 -1.29
N ASP A 29 -6.20 -3.97 0.01
CA ASP A 29 -7.30 -3.20 0.58
C ASP A 29 -6.89 -1.75 0.87
N VAL A 30 -7.53 -0.81 0.16
CA VAL A 30 -7.25 0.63 0.29
C VAL A 30 -7.76 1.17 1.62
N SER A 31 -8.81 0.56 2.19
CA SER A 31 -9.39 0.99 3.45
C SER A 31 -8.46 0.72 4.64
N SER A 32 -7.69 -0.37 4.59
CA SER A 32 -6.61 -0.63 5.55
C SER A 32 -5.56 0.49 5.57
N ILE A 33 -5.11 0.94 4.39
CA ILE A 33 -4.14 2.05 4.27
C ILE A 33 -4.75 3.36 4.79
N LYS A 34 -6.01 3.64 4.44
CA LYS A 34 -6.74 4.81 4.93
C LYS A 34 -6.78 4.86 6.46
N GLU A 35 -7.07 3.74 7.10
CA GLU A 35 -7.14 3.65 8.56
C GLU A 35 -5.77 3.84 9.23
N LEU A 36 -4.68 3.38 8.61
CA LEU A 36 -3.31 3.69 9.06
C LEU A 36 -3.01 5.19 8.91
N CYS A 37 -3.28 5.77 7.74
CA CYS A 37 -3.10 7.20 7.49
C CYS A 37 -3.90 8.06 8.48
N ARG A 38 -5.13 7.66 8.83
CA ARG A 38 -5.94 8.39 9.81
C ARG A 38 -5.28 8.48 11.19
N ARG A 39 -4.60 7.42 11.62
CA ARG A 39 -3.97 7.32 12.95
C ARG A 39 -2.56 7.92 12.97
N TRP A 40 -1.74 7.58 11.98
CA TRP A 40 -0.32 7.94 11.96
C TRP A 40 -0.06 9.28 11.28
N TYR A 41 -0.90 9.66 10.30
CA TYR A 41 -0.72 10.86 9.49
C TYR A 41 -2.02 11.66 9.31
N PRO A 42 -2.59 12.25 10.39
CA PRO A 42 -3.87 12.95 10.30
C PRO A 42 -3.94 14.02 9.21
N ARG A 43 -2.83 14.73 8.94
CA ARG A 43 -2.73 15.73 7.87
C ARG A 43 -2.98 15.15 6.48
N ILE A 44 -2.47 13.95 6.20
CA ILE A 44 -2.71 13.22 4.94
C ILE A 44 -4.18 12.81 4.87
N TYR A 45 -4.73 12.28 5.97
CA TYR A 45 -6.12 11.85 5.99
C TYR A 45 -7.10 13.01 5.71
N PHE A 46 -6.96 14.15 6.41
CA PHE A 46 -7.86 15.28 6.22
C PHE A 46 -7.60 16.06 4.92
N GLY A 47 -6.45 15.87 4.28
CA GLY A 47 -6.12 16.44 2.96
C GLY A 47 -6.57 15.60 1.77
N GLN A 48 -7.25 14.47 1.98
CA GLN A 48 -7.70 13.59 0.89
C GLN A 48 -8.76 14.29 0.00
N PRO A 49 -8.75 14.06 -1.32
CA PRO A 49 -9.77 14.60 -2.21
C PRO A 49 -11.15 14.04 -1.86
N ALA A 50 -12.20 14.85 -2.05
CA ALA A 50 -13.58 14.43 -1.81
C ALA A 50 -13.96 13.25 -2.74
N LYS A 51 -14.64 12.25 -2.17
CA LYS A 51 -15.22 11.15 -2.97
C LYS A 51 -16.45 11.65 -3.72
N GLY A 52 -16.55 11.31 -5.00
CA GLY A 52 -17.75 11.57 -5.80
C GLY A 52 -18.80 10.53 -5.43
N LEU A 53 -19.94 10.95 -4.89
CA LEU A 53 -21.03 10.06 -4.49
C LEU A 53 -21.80 9.51 -5.69
N THR A 54 -21.13 8.76 -6.56
CA THR A 54 -21.78 8.02 -7.65
C THR A 54 -21.77 6.53 -7.31
N HIS A 55 -22.90 6.00 -6.84
CA HIS A 55 -23.10 4.60 -6.44
C HIS A 55 -23.04 3.58 -7.59
N ARG A 56 -22.04 3.69 -8.47
CA ARG A 56 -21.80 2.77 -9.59
C ARG A 56 -20.46 2.07 -9.37
N ALA A 57 -20.45 0.74 -9.49
CA ALA A 57 -19.26 -0.09 -9.25
C ALA A 57 -18.00 0.39 -10.00
N LEU A 58 -18.12 0.77 -11.27
CA LEU A 58 -16.99 1.29 -12.06
C LEU A 58 -16.46 2.62 -11.51
N ALA A 59 -17.35 3.49 -11.02
CA ALA A 59 -16.93 4.73 -10.40
C ALA A 59 -16.20 4.45 -9.08
N ASP A 60 -16.73 3.55 -8.24
CA ASP A 60 -16.11 3.15 -6.97
C ASP A 60 -14.71 2.55 -7.17
N ILE A 61 -14.50 1.78 -8.24
CA ILE A 61 -13.17 1.26 -8.62
C ILE A 61 -12.21 2.41 -8.95
N HIS A 62 -12.62 3.34 -9.81
CA HIS A 62 -11.79 4.48 -10.17
C HIS A 62 -11.47 5.38 -8.97
N GLU A 63 -12.40 5.53 -8.04
CA GLU A 63 -12.18 6.28 -6.80
C GLU A 63 -11.21 5.58 -5.88
N SER A 64 -11.33 4.25 -5.71
CA SER A 64 -10.39 3.46 -4.92
C SER A 64 -8.96 3.51 -5.50
N ILE A 65 -8.83 3.51 -6.83
CA ILE A 65 -7.53 3.68 -7.51
C ILE A 65 -6.96 5.08 -7.24
N ARG A 66 -7.77 6.13 -7.37
CA ARG A 66 -7.34 7.52 -7.08
C ARG A 66 -6.94 7.70 -5.62
N GLU A 67 -7.69 7.10 -4.70
CA GLU A 67 -7.40 7.10 -3.26
C GLU A 67 -6.05 6.41 -2.97
N LEU A 68 -5.79 5.25 -3.58
CA LEU A 68 -4.50 4.57 -3.45
C LEU A 68 -3.35 5.38 -4.07
N GLN A 69 -3.55 6.02 -5.21
CA GLN A 69 -2.56 6.91 -5.81
C GLN A 69 -2.23 8.10 -4.90
N TYR A 70 -3.23 8.67 -4.23
CA TYR A 70 -3.04 9.75 -3.26
C TYR A 70 -2.17 9.27 -2.09
N TYR A 71 -2.50 8.13 -1.47
CA TYR A 71 -1.69 7.60 -0.37
C TYR A 71 -0.28 7.24 -0.81
N ARG A 72 -0.10 6.63 -1.99
CA ARG A 72 1.23 6.32 -2.56
C ARG A 72 2.13 7.56 -2.65
N ARG A 73 1.58 8.74 -2.97
CA ARG A 73 2.34 9.98 -3.15
C ARG A 73 2.57 10.76 -1.85
N THR A 74 1.78 10.49 -0.81
CA THR A 74 1.76 11.31 0.41
C THR A 74 2.25 10.57 1.65
N ALA A 75 1.97 9.26 1.76
CA ALA A 75 2.25 8.45 2.94
C ALA A 75 3.41 7.46 2.75
N PHE A 76 3.78 7.14 1.50
CA PHE A 76 4.87 6.20 1.20
C PHE A 76 6.08 6.94 0.65
N VAL A 77 7.25 6.33 0.81
CA VAL A 77 8.51 6.86 0.30
C VAL A 77 8.48 6.82 -1.24
N SER A 78 8.89 7.93 -1.85
CA SER A 78 9.01 8.02 -3.31
C SER A 78 10.10 7.07 -3.83
N PRO A 79 9.91 6.46 -5.02
CA PRO A 79 10.98 5.72 -5.69
C PRO A 79 12.24 6.59 -5.87
N PRO A 80 13.45 6.02 -5.76
CA PRO A 80 13.75 4.58 -5.62
C PRO A 80 13.50 3.99 -4.21
N GLY A 81 13.11 4.81 -3.24
CA GLY A 81 13.00 4.41 -1.84
C GLY A 81 14.28 4.71 -1.05
N PRO A 82 14.31 4.36 0.24
CA PRO A 82 15.52 4.50 1.06
C PRO A 82 16.62 3.57 0.54
N SER A 83 17.87 4.01 0.68
CA SER A 83 19.07 3.22 0.40
C SER A 83 19.22 2.02 1.33
N THR A 84 20.06 1.05 0.94
CA THR A 84 20.33 -0.15 1.75
C THR A 84 20.79 0.22 3.17
N SER A 85 21.69 1.20 3.30
CA SER A 85 22.22 1.65 4.59
C SER A 85 21.15 2.31 5.47
N GLU A 86 20.24 3.10 4.90
CA GLU A 86 19.11 3.69 5.63
C GLU A 86 18.13 2.61 6.12
N ILE A 87 17.87 1.58 5.30
CA ILE A 87 17.02 0.44 5.69
C ILE A 87 17.67 -0.34 6.85
N GLU A 88 18.97 -0.61 6.77
CA GLU A 88 19.72 -1.30 7.82
C GLU A 88 19.72 -0.51 9.13
N ALA A 89 19.87 0.81 9.05
CA ALA A 89 19.79 1.70 10.21
C ALA A 89 18.45 1.55 10.97
N VAL A 90 17.34 1.60 10.22
CA VAL A 90 15.99 1.46 10.79
C VAL A 90 15.81 0.06 11.38
N ALA A 91 16.29 -0.99 10.69
CA ALA A 91 16.19 -2.36 11.19
C ALA A 91 16.98 -2.57 12.50
N ALA A 92 18.20 -2.00 12.61
CA ALA A 92 19.01 -2.06 13.81
C ALA A 92 18.33 -1.37 15.00
N GLN A 93 17.77 -0.18 14.78
CA GLN A 93 17.01 0.57 15.78
C GLN A 93 15.81 -0.23 16.30
N LEU A 94 15.03 -0.85 15.40
CA LEU A 94 13.87 -1.67 15.78
C LEU A 94 14.26 -2.97 16.51
N ALA A 95 15.43 -3.53 16.20
CA ALA A 95 15.97 -4.71 16.88
C ALA A 95 16.61 -4.38 18.25
N GLY A 96 16.65 -3.11 18.66
CA GLY A 96 17.27 -2.67 19.91
C GLY A 96 18.80 -2.75 19.92
N ARG A 97 19.44 -2.77 18.74
CA ARG A 97 20.91 -2.70 18.61
C ARG A 97 21.33 -1.24 18.47
N ASN A 98 22.16 -0.76 19.39
CA ASN A 98 22.68 0.62 19.41
C ASN A 98 23.93 0.83 18.55
N ASP A 99 24.41 -0.18 17.81
CA ASP A 99 25.58 -0.02 16.96
C ASP A 99 25.22 0.73 15.67
N PRO A 100 25.95 1.80 15.31
CA PRO A 100 25.71 2.54 14.09
C PRO A 100 25.99 1.65 12.86
N PRO A 101 25.13 1.69 11.83
CA PRO A 101 25.32 0.93 10.60
C PRO A 101 26.60 1.39 9.88
N GLN A 102 27.38 0.42 9.42
CA GLN A 102 28.56 0.68 8.57
C GLN A 102 28.07 1.12 7.18
N PRO A 103 28.58 2.23 6.61
CA PRO A 103 28.17 2.67 5.28
C PRO A 103 28.67 1.68 4.22
N ILE A 104 27.76 0.89 3.66
CA ILE A 104 28.01 -0.02 2.53
C ILE A 104 27.42 0.56 1.24
N ASP A 105 27.86 1.75 0.83
CA ASP A 105 27.46 2.33 -0.46
C ASP A 105 28.34 1.76 -1.59
N SER A 106 28.15 0.47 -1.89
CA SER A 106 28.72 -0.21 -3.06
C SER A 106 28.00 -1.54 -3.28
N ALA A 107 26.74 -1.49 -3.69
CA ALA A 107 26.09 -2.67 -4.30
C ALA A 107 25.49 -2.24 -5.65
N PRO A 108 25.94 -2.81 -6.78
CA PRO A 108 25.34 -2.52 -8.08
C PRO A 108 23.89 -3.03 -8.08
N GLY A 109 22.99 -2.27 -8.72
CA GLY A 109 21.58 -2.61 -8.83
C GLY A 109 21.34 -4.01 -9.41
N PRO A 110 20.18 -4.62 -9.14
CA PRO A 110 19.89 -5.98 -9.58
C PRO A 110 19.96 -6.09 -11.11
N PRO A 111 20.48 -7.21 -11.67
CA PRO A 111 20.58 -7.37 -13.11
C PRO A 111 19.18 -7.36 -13.73
N THR A 112 18.98 -6.47 -14.69
CA THR A 112 17.82 -6.51 -15.58
C THR A 112 17.97 -7.74 -16.47
N GLY A 113 17.18 -8.78 -16.18
CA GLY A 113 16.91 -9.91 -17.08
C GLY A 113 15.46 -9.87 -17.53
#